data_AF-A0A2E2AIR6-F1
#
_entry.id   AF-A0A2E2AIR6-F1
#
_cell.length_a   1.000
_cell.length_b   1.000
_cell.length_c   1.000
_cell.angle_alpha   90.00
_cell.angle_beta   90.00
_cell.angle_gamma   90.00
#
_symmetry.space_group_name_H-M   'P 1'
#
loop_
_entity.id
_entity.type
_entity.pdbx_description
1 polymer ?
#
loop_
_entity_poly.entity_id
_entity_poly.type
_entity_poly.pdbx_seq_one_letter_code
_entity_poly.pdbx_strand_id
1 'polypeptide(L)' 'MISITAFKTDSSRRDAAVQRDRSAESHFSTCVKTTGFYCPPACPARLP' A
#
# COMPACT_ATOMS: atom_id res chain seq x y z
N MET A 1 11.45 6.02 -12.99
CA MET A 1 12.15 5.09 -12.07
C MET A 1 11.80 5.47 -10.64
N ILE A 2 10.88 4.75 -9.99
CA ILE A 2 10.53 5.02 -8.57
C ILE A 2 11.43 4.13 -7.71
N SER A 3 12.43 4.75 -7.09
CA SER A 3 13.39 4.09 -6.21
C SER A 3 12.68 3.40 -5.05
N ILE A 4 12.94 2.10 -4.93
CA ILE A 4 12.49 1.17 -3.89
C ILE A 4 12.73 1.71 -2.46
N THR A 5 13.62 2.70 -2.32
CA THR A 5 13.94 3.43 -1.10
C THR A 5 12.75 4.22 -0.50
N ALA A 6 11.75 4.62 -1.31
CA ALA A 6 10.62 5.42 -0.82
C ALA A 6 9.71 4.67 0.17
N PHE A 7 9.57 3.34 0.01
CA PHE A 7 8.70 2.50 0.84
C PHE A 7 9.49 1.57 1.79
N LYS A 8 10.66 2.05 2.25
CA LYS A 8 11.56 1.25 3.10
C LYS A 8 11.02 1.05 4.52
N THR A 9 10.27 2.02 5.03
CA THR A 9 9.65 2.00 6.37
C THR A 9 8.17 1.64 6.30
N ASP A 10 7.68 1.00 7.37
CA ASP A 10 6.26 0.71 7.55
C ASP A 10 5.41 2.00 7.56
N SER A 11 5.91 3.08 8.17
CA SER A 11 5.25 4.38 8.19
C SER A 11 5.02 4.94 6.77
N SER A 12 6.03 4.89 5.90
CA SER A 12 5.88 5.35 4.50
C SER A 12 4.94 4.46 3.69
N ARG A 13 4.90 3.15 3.97
CA ARG A 13 3.92 2.23 3.36
C ARG A 13 2.49 2.52 3.81
N ARG A 14 2.30 2.81 5.11
CA ARG A 14 1.01 3.24 5.66
C ARG A 14 0.55 4.56 5.04
N ASP A 15 1.44 5.54 4.94
CA ASP A 15 1.11 6.84 4.33
C ASP A 15 0.70 6.67 2.86
N ALA A 16 1.45 5.89 2.08
CA ALA A 16 1.11 5.58 0.69
C ALA A 16 -0.23 4.83 0.52
N ALA A 17 -0.57 3.95 1.46
CA ALA A 17 -1.88 3.29 1.49
C ALA A 17 -3.02 4.26 1.87
N VAL A 18 -2.77 5.23 2.75
CA VAL A 18 -3.73 6.30 3.09
C VAL A 18 -3.94 7.25 1.92
N GLN A 19 -2.86 7.66 1.25
CA GLN A 19 -2.87 8.54 0.07
C GLN A 19 -3.38 7.84 -1.20
N ARG A 20 -3.63 6.53 -1.15
CA ARG A 20 -4.04 5.70 -2.31
C ARG A 20 -3.09 5.86 -3.50
N ASP A 21 -1.80 5.90 -3.23
CA ASP A 21 -0.80 6.12 -4.25
C ASP A 21 -0.72 4.90 -5.20
N ARG A 22 -1.11 5.10 -6.45
CA ARG A 22 -1.02 4.07 -7.50
C ARG A 22 0.42 3.68 -7.81
N SER A 23 1.36 4.59 -7.56
CA SER A 23 2.79 4.32 -7.72
C SER A 23 3.27 3.25 -6.77
N ALA A 24 2.60 3.07 -5.62
CA ALA A 24 2.94 2.07 -4.61
C ALA A 24 2.37 0.67 -4.93
N GLU A 25 1.39 0.55 -5.85
CA GLU A 25 0.80 -0.74 -6.24
C GLU A 25 1.83 -1.70 -6.84
N SER A 26 2.86 -1.16 -7.50
CA SER A 26 3.96 -1.95 -8.05
C SER A 26 5.07 -2.26 -7.04
N HIS A 27 5.00 -1.73 -5.81
CA HIS A 27 6.07 -1.85 -4.80
C HIS A 27 5.69 -2.75 -3.64
N PHE A 28 4.44 -2.73 -3.18
CA PHE A 28 3.97 -3.60 -2.10
C PHE A 28 2.46 -3.80 -2.13
N SER A 29 2.02 -4.91 -1.56
CA SER A 29 0.62 -5.20 -1.30
C SER A 29 0.33 -5.10 0.19
N THR A 30 -0.94 -4.82 0.52
CA THR A 30 -1.41 -4.71 1.90
C THR A 30 -2.30 -5.90 2.25
N CYS A 31 -2.10 -6.47 3.43
CA CYS A 31 -2.90 -7.61 3.91
C CYS A 31 -4.04 -7.14 4.79
N VAL A 32 -5.24 -7.64 4.53
CA VAL A 32 -6.37 -7.57 5.46
C VAL A 32 -6.26 -8.79 6.38
N LYS A 33 -5.72 -8.61 7.59
CA LYS A 33 -5.44 -9.73 8.52
C LYS A 33 -6.67 -10.58 8.85
N THR A 34 -7.86 -9.97 8.87
CA THR A 34 -9.12 -10.67 9.19
C THR A 34 -9.57 -11.63 8.10
N THR A 35 -9.26 -11.34 6.83
CA THR A 35 -9.69 -12.15 5.67
C THR A 35 -8.52 -12.88 5.02
N GLY A 36 -7.28 -12.50 5.32
CA GLY A 36 -6.08 -13.02 4.63
C GLY A 36 -5.94 -12.53 3.18
N PHE A 37 -6.82 -11.63 2.72
CA PHE A 37 -6.77 -11.11 1.37
C PHE A 37 -5.71 -10.02 1.24
N TYR A 38 -5.01 -10.02 0.10
CA TYR A 38 -4.00 -9.03 -0.24
C TYR A 38 -4.61 -8.04 -1.24
N CYS A 39 -4.73 -6.77 -0.86
CA CYS A 39 -5.17 -5.71 -1.79
C CYS A 39 -4.03 -4.74 -2.09
N PRO A 40 -3.97 -4.14 -3.29
CA PRO A 40 -3.12 -2.98 -3.54
C PRO A 40 -3.39 -1.83 -2.55
N PRO A 41 -2.40 -0.95 -2.30
CA PRO A 41 -2.55 0.22 -1.44
C PRO A 41 -3.63 1.20 -1.96
N ALA A 42 -3.86 1.28 -3.27
CA ALA A 42 -4.88 2.13 -3.88
C ALA A 42 -6.28 1.47 -4.00
N CYS A 43 -6.47 0.30 -3.38
CA CYS A 43 -7.70 -0.49 -3.46
C CYS A 43 -8.94 0.32 -2.99
N PRO A 44 -9.93 0.56 -3.88
CA PRO A 44 -11.10 1.39 -3.57
C PRO A 44 -12.07 0.74 -2.57
N ALA A 45 -11.94 -0.58 -2.37
CA ALA A 45 -12.74 -1.34 -1.40
C ALA A 45 -12.31 -1.09 0.06
N ARG A 46 -11.20 -0.39 0.29
CA ARG A 46 -10.71 -0.05 1.63
C ARG A 46 -11.53 1.14 2.17
N LEU A 47 -12.32 0.87 3.19
CA LEU A 47 -13.06 1.90 3.94
C LEU A 47 -12.06 2.87 4.62
N PRO A 48 -12.39 4.16 4.73
CA PRO A 48 -11.55 5.17 5.41
C PRO A 48 -11.30 4.83 6.88
#